data_AF-A0AAV1NS15-F1
#
_entry.id   AF-A0AAV1NS15-F1
#
_cell.length_a   1.000
_cell.length_b   1.000
_cell.length_c   1.000
_cell.angle_alpha   90.00
_cell.angle_beta   90.00
_cell.angle_gamma   90.00
#
_symmetry.space_group_name_H-M   'P 1'
#
loop_
_entity.id
_entity.type
_entity.pdbx_description
1 polymer ?
#
loop_
_entity_poly.entity_id
_entity_poly.type
_entity_poly.pdbx_seq_one_letter_code
_entity_poly.pdbx_strand_id
1 'polypeptide(L)'
;MVLKRVNEKGIRPSFISLQPKVFFLQCVEDSTKISLEALNLIKTTSEMEQWVQPGGNSGPLLIHRHSYTHILADSPQQKRNNYHPVLFLSLRSGSSADSTMDRIKVPSKSKYFLQCPVTSHHAQYIWRHDNEKTVSCSMTDQQCLLLIDSMGPEQVGSYKCESEEMGYSKVLAQY
;
A
#
# COMPACT_ATOMS: atom_id res chain seq x y z
N MET A 1 8.69 58.81 23.94
CA MET A 1 7.72 59.67 23.22
C MET A 1 7.13 58.79 22.13
N VAL A 2 5.88 58.34 22.07
CA VAL A 2 4.59 58.71 22.68
C VAL A 2 3.79 57.40 22.86
N LEU A 3 3.10 57.24 23.99
CA LEU A 3 2.07 56.21 24.19
C LEU A 3 0.83 56.56 23.36
N LYS A 4 0.23 55.59 22.65
CA LYS A 4 -1.18 55.67 22.24
C LYS A 4 -1.96 54.52 22.84
N ARG A 5 -2.93 54.87 23.69
CA ARG A 5 -4.04 54.01 24.14
C ARG A 5 -4.84 53.56 22.93
N VAL A 6 -5.23 52.28 22.90
CA VAL A 6 -6.43 51.83 22.20
C VAL A 6 -7.34 51.15 23.20
N ASN A 7 -8.62 51.46 23.01
CA ASN A 7 -9.74 51.46 23.92
C ASN A 7 -10.39 50.07 24.02
N GLU A 8 -10.89 49.72 25.20
CA GLU A 8 -11.73 48.55 25.44
C GLU A 8 -13.03 48.65 24.65
N LYS A 9 -13.29 47.73 23.71
CA LYS A 9 -14.64 47.32 23.34
C LYS A 9 -14.70 45.82 23.08
N GLY A 10 -15.62 45.20 23.80
CA GLY A 10 -15.81 43.76 23.90
C GLY A 10 -15.92 43.06 22.55
N ILE A 11 -15.08 42.05 22.40
CA ILE A 11 -15.24 40.99 21.42
C ILE A 11 -15.24 39.73 22.28
N ARG A 12 -16.35 38.97 22.22
CA ARG A 12 -16.43 37.64 22.82
C ARG A 12 -15.19 36.86 22.39
N PRO A 13 -14.34 36.33 23.29
CA PRO A 13 -13.30 35.45 22.85
C PRO A 13 -14.02 34.21 22.31
N SER A 14 -14.05 34.10 20.99
CA SER A 14 -14.19 32.83 20.32
C SER A 14 -13.25 31.88 21.05
N PHE A 15 -13.84 30.82 21.57
CA PHE A 15 -13.22 29.72 22.30
C PHE A 15 -12.33 28.92 21.33
N ILE A 16 -11.38 29.59 20.69
CA ILE A 16 -10.23 28.95 20.08
C ILE A 16 -9.15 29.15 21.14
N SER A 17 -9.28 28.33 22.19
CA SER A 17 -8.15 28.01 23.06
C SER A 17 -6.96 27.80 22.14
N LEU A 18 -5.96 28.66 22.27
CA LEU A 18 -4.60 28.42 21.84
C LEU A 18 -4.14 27.16 22.56
N GLN A 19 -4.62 26.00 22.12
CA GLN A 19 -4.06 24.72 22.43
C GLN A 19 -2.63 24.79 21.85
N PRO A 20 -1.58 24.65 22.68
CA PRO A 20 -0.22 24.61 22.20
C PRO A 20 0.00 23.26 21.49
N LYS A 21 -0.64 23.06 20.33
CA LYS A 21 -0.64 21.81 19.55
C LYS A 21 0.71 21.50 18.89
N VAL A 22 1.77 22.26 19.18
CA VAL A 22 3.07 22.14 18.49
C VAL A 22 4.27 22.16 19.45
N PHE A 23 4.11 22.44 20.75
CA PHE A 23 5.28 22.61 21.63
C PHE A 23 5.82 21.31 22.25
N PHE A 24 5.05 20.22 22.25
CA PHE A 24 5.40 19.01 23.01
C PHE A 24 6.29 17.99 22.28
N LEU A 25 6.59 18.22 20.99
CA LEU A 25 7.44 17.33 20.19
C LEU A 25 8.86 17.86 19.98
N GLN A 26 9.22 18.98 20.62
CA GLN A 26 10.51 19.61 20.40
C GLN A 26 11.56 19.10 21.38
N CYS A 27 12.75 18.79 20.87
CA CYS A 27 13.89 18.48 21.71
C CYS A 27 14.27 19.71 22.55
N VAL A 28 14.32 19.52 23.86
CA VAL A 28 14.90 20.49 24.80
C VAL A 28 16.28 20.02 25.20
N GLU A 29 17.20 20.95 25.49
CA GLU A 29 18.57 20.57 25.87
C GLU A 29 18.65 19.73 27.15
N ASP A 30 17.74 19.98 28.09
CA ASP A 30 17.71 19.30 29.37
C ASP A 30 16.28 18.85 29.70
N SER A 31 16.02 17.55 29.52
CA SER A 31 14.69 16.96 29.74
C SER A 31 14.29 16.93 31.20
N THR A 32 15.22 17.09 32.14
CA THR A 32 14.92 17.14 33.58
C THR A 32 14.21 18.43 33.99
N LYS A 33 14.27 19.47 33.14
CA LYS A 33 13.64 20.77 33.36
C LYS A 33 12.25 20.90 32.75
N ILE A 34 11.71 19.83 32.15
CA ILE A 34 10.35 19.82 31.60
C ILE A 34 9.34 19.88 32.76
N SER A 35 8.34 20.75 32.64
CA SER A 35 7.34 20.93 33.69
C SER A 35 6.48 19.68 33.88
N LEU A 36 6.02 19.46 35.11
CA LEU A 36 5.14 18.33 35.43
C LEU A 36 3.81 18.37 34.66
N GLU A 37 3.32 19.57 34.34
CA GLU A 37 2.12 19.79 33.53
C GLU A 37 2.34 19.31 32.10
N ALA A 38 3.49 19.64 31.49
CA ALA A 38 3.87 19.16 30.18
C ALA A 38 4.04 17.63 30.17
N LEU A 39 4.68 17.06 31.21
CA LEU A 39 4.84 15.60 31.35
C LEU A 39 3.49 14.88 31.49
N ASN A 40 2.57 15.42 32.29
CA ASN A 40 1.22 14.85 32.42
C ASN A 40 0.44 14.95 31.12
N LEU A 41 0.56 16.06 30.39
CA LEU A 41 -0.08 16.22 29.11
C LEU A 41 0.46 15.22 28.07
N ILE A 42 1.79 15.11 27.93
CA ILE A 42 2.44 14.13 27.04
C ILE A 42 2.01 12.71 27.40
N LYS A 43 1.92 12.39 28.70
CA LYS A 43 1.46 11.09 29.18
C LYS A 43 0.00 10.83 28.79
N THR A 44 -0.85 11.85 28.79
CA THR A 44 -2.27 11.71 28.45
C THR A 44 -2.57 11.76 26.95
N THR A 45 -1.74 12.45 26.17
CA THR A 45 -1.95 12.69 24.74
C THR A 45 -0.67 12.38 23.96
N SER A 46 -0.40 11.08 23.78
CA SER A 46 0.77 10.57 23.07
C SER A 46 0.54 10.33 21.57
N GLU A 47 -0.72 10.36 21.12
CA GLU A 47 -1.11 10.16 19.72
C GLU A 47 -1.38 11.50 19.05
N MET A 48 -0.81 11.69 17.85
CA MET A 48 -1.01 12.90 17.05
C MET A 48 -2.31 12.79 16.27
N GLU A 49 -3.14 13.84 16.29
CA GLU A 49 -4.38 13.88 15.52
C GLU A 49 -4.15 13.84 13.99
N GLN A 50 -2.99 14.32 13.54
CA GLN A 50 -2.66 14.41 12.12
C GLN A 50 -1.95 13.15 11.62
N TRP A 51 -2.49 12.58 10.55
CA TRP A 51 -1.90 11.45 9.83
C TRP A 51 -0.64 11.84 9.06
N VAL A 52 0.40 11.01 9.14
CA VAL A 52 1.57 11.10 8.26
C VAL A 52 1.18 10.64 6.85
N GLN A 53 1.42 11.50 5.86
CA GLN A 53 1.12 11.21 4.46
C GLN A 53 2.37 10.72 3.72
N PRO A 54 2.22 9.89 2.67
CA PRO A 54 3.34 9.51 1.81
C PRO A 54 4.00 10.71 1.14
N GLY A 55 5.29 10.61 0.84
CA GLY A 55 6.06 11.66 0.17
C GLY A 55 5.45 12.06 -1.17
N GLY A 56 5.33 13.37 -1.42
CA GLY A 56 4.82 13.90 -2.68
C GLY A 56 3.35 13.59 -2.97
N ASN A 57 2.54 13.27 -1.96
CA ASN A 57 1.15 12.80 -2.11
C ASN A 57 1.02 11.56 -3.02
N SER A 58 2.08 10.76 -3.11
CA SER A 58 2.07 9.51 -3.88
C SER A 58 1.28 8.43 -3.14
N GLY A 59 0.71 7.48 -3.88
CA GLY A 59 0.20 6.25 -3.27
C GLY A 59 1.34 5.36 -2.75
N PRO A 60 1.03 4.21 -2.12
CA PRO A 60 2.05 3.25 -1.71
C PRO A 60 2.93 2.82 -2.90
N LEU A 61 4.25 2.73 -2.67
CA LEU A 61 5.23 2.43 -3.73
C LEU A 61 5.04 1.05 -4.37
N LEU A 62 4.55 0.07 -3.60
CA LEU A 62 4.22 -1.27 -4.09
C LEU A 62 3.06 -1.83 -3.26
N ILE A 63 2.03 -2.32 -3.94
CA ILE A 63 0.91 -3.04 -3.33
C ILE A 63 0.81 -4.41 -4.02
N HIS A 64 1.04 -5.48 -3.26
CA HIS A 64 0.95 -6.85 -3.77
C HIS A 64 0.41 -7.80 -2.69
N ARG A 65 -0.12 -8.97 -3.07
CA ARG A 65 -0.72 -9.98 -2.17
C ARG A 65 0.30 -10.83 -1.41
N HIS A 66 1.51 -10.33 -1.17
CA HIS A 66 2.51 -11.03 -0.37
C HIS A 66 2.55 -10.47 1.05
N SER A 67 2.74 -11.33 2.04
CA SER A 67 2.99 -10.91 3.41
C SER A 67 4.45 -10.50 3.57
N TYR A 68 4.76 -9.24 3.25
CA TYR A 68 6.10 -8.69 3.47
C TYR A 68 6.37 -8.47 4.96
N THR A 69 7.58 -8.78 5.41
CA THR A 69 7.97 -8.70 6.83
C THR A 69 9.15 -7.78 7.06
N HIS A 70 10.07 -7.72 6.09
CA HIS A 70 11.26 -6.88 6.18
C HIS A 70 11.42 -6.14 4.87
N ILE A 71 11.85 -4.88 4.97
CA ILE A 71 12.19 -4.03 3.85
C ILE A 71 13.62 -3.52 4.07
N LEU A 72 14.45 -3.64 3.05
CA LEU A 72 15.76 -3.00 2.99
C LEU A 72 15.76 -2.10 1.75
N ALA A 73 16.07 -0.82 1.96
CA ALA A 73 16.24 0.13 0.88
C ALA A 73 17.73 0.37 0.67
N ASP A 74 18.18 0.24 -0.58
CA ASP A 74 19.51 0.68 -0.99
C ASP A 74 19.38 1.81 -2.01
N SER A 75 20.27 2.79 -1.87
CA SER A 75 20.40 3.89 -2.80
C SER A 75 21.80 3.81 -3.39
N PRO A 76 21.97 3.17 -4.56
CA PRO A 76 23.29 3.00 -5.14
C PRO A 76 23.92 4.37 -5.41
N GLN A 77 25.14 4.55 -4.91
CA GLN A 77 25.98 5.67 -5.35
C GLN A 77 26.63 5.25 -6.68
N GLN A 78 26.31 5.91 -7.80
CA GLN A 78 27.29 6.59 -8.67
C GLN A 78 26.82 6.89 -10.12
N LYS A 79 27.33 8.04 -10.62
CA LYS A 79 27.55 8.55 -11.99
C LYS A 79 26.41 8.40 -13.02
N ARG A 80 25.90 9.58 -13.40
CA ARG A 80 24.93 9.89 -14.48
C ARG A 80 23.46 9.73 -14.07
N ASN A 81 22.95 10.78 -13.42
CA ASN A 81 21.57 11.29 -13.43
C ASN A 81 20.35 10.36 -13.24
N ASN A 82 20.53 9.06 -12.99
CA ASN A 82 19.45 8.10 -12.81
C ASN A 82 19.52 7.52 -11.40
N TYR A 83 18.82 8.15 -10.47
CA TYR A 83 18.66 7.67 -9.09
C TYR A 83 17.40 6.81 -9.02
N HIS A 84 17.58 5.49 -9.04
CA HIS A 84 16.49 4.56 -8.77
C HIS A 84 16.80 3.84 -7.44
N PRO A 85 16.01 4.08 -6.38
CA PRO A 85 16.16 3.32 -5.14
C PRO A 85 15.81 1.86 -5.39
N VAL A 86 16.59 0.95 -4.81
CA VAL A 86 16.35 -0.50 -4.88
C VAL A 86 15.73 -0.94 -3.56
N LEU A 87 14.58 -1.63 -3.64
CA LEU A 87 13.88 -2.17 -2.48
C LEU A 87 14.02 -3.70 -2.46
N PHE A 88 14.60 -4.23 -1.41
CA PHE A 88 14.62 -5.67 -1.09
C PHE A 88 13.52 -5.96 -0.09
N LEU A 89 12.57 -6.81 -0.46
CA LEU A 89 11.43 -7.17 0.36
C LEU A 89 11.52 -8.64 0.77
N SER A 90 11.53 -8.91 2.07
CA SER A 90 11.45 -10.28 2.60
C SER A 90 10.00 -10.68 2.77
N LEU A 91 9.65 -11.86 2.29
CA LEU A 91 8.32 -12.43 2.45
C LEU A 91 8.28 -13.31 3.70
N ARG A 92 7.16 -13.30 4.43
CA ARG A 92 6.84 -14.34 5.41
C ARG A 92 6.60 -15.61 4.60
N SER A 93 7.56 -16.53 4.56
CA SER A 93 7.36 -17.83 3.93
C SER A 93 6.32 -18.63 4.73
N GLY A 94 5.05 -18.45 4.39
CA GLY A 94 4.01 -19.44 4.60
C GLY A 94 3.85 -20.38 3.40
N SER A 95 4.83 -20.39 2.48
CA SER A 95 4.86 -21.31 1.34
C SER A 95 6.07 -22.22 1.47
N SER A 96 5.82 -23.42 1.97
CA SER A 96 6.35 -24.62 1.33
C SER A 96 6.29 -24.41 -0.17
N ALA A 97 7.39 -24.66 -0.87
CA ALA A 97 7.32 -24.91 -2.30
C ALA A 97 6.47 -26.16 -2.51
N ASP A 98 5.16 -25.98 -2.55
CA ASP A 98 4.22 -27.03 -2.87
C ASP A 98 3.15 -26.43 -3.77
N SER A 99 3.03 -27.02 -4.94
CA SER A 99 1.97 -26.86 -5.92
C SER A 99 0.63 -27.27 -5.30
N THR A 100 0.18 -26.53 -4.30
CA THR A 100 -1.13 -26.68 -3.68
C THR A 100 -2.07 -25.75 -4.43
N MET A 101 -3.06 -26.33 -5.11
CA MET A 101 -4.17 -25.57 -5.70
C MET A 101 -4.76 -24.65 -4.63
N ASP A 102 -4.70 -23.33 -4.86
CA ASP A 102 -5.27 -22.34 -3.96
C ASP A 102 -6.80 -22.38 -4.09
N ARG A 103 -7.47 -23.14 -3.21
CA ARG A 103 -8.93 -23.30 -3.23
C ARG A 103 -9.63 -22.06 -2.65
N ILE A 104 -9.87 -21.08 -3.51
CA ILE A 104 -10.54 -19.83 -3.15
C ILE A 104 -12.05 -20.03 -3.02
N LYS A 105 -12.66 -19.52 -1.94
CA LYS A 105 -14.11 -19.44 -1.77
C LYS A 105 -14.61 -18.03 -2.08
N VAL A 106 -15.48 -17.89 -3.08
CA VAL A 106 -16.06 -16.61 -3.50
C VAL A 106 -17.57 -16.61 -3.26
N PRO A 107 -18.15 -15.61 -2.57
CA PRO A 107 -19.60 -15.51 -2.39
C PRO A 107 -20.37 -15.37 -3.71
N SER A 108 -21.57 -15.95 -3.78
CA SER A 108 -22.43 -15.83 -4.98
C SER A 108 -22.75 -14.37 -5.30
N LYS A 109 -22.84 -14.02 -6.58
CA LYS A 109 -23.16 -12.68 -7.11
C LYS A 109 -22.15 -11.58 -6.74
N SER A 110 -21.03 -11.93 -6.13
CA SER A 110 -19.95 -10.99 -5.87
C SER A 110 -19.04 -10.84 -7.10
N LYS A 111 -18.42 -9.67 -7.23
CA LYS A 111 -17.32 -9.44 -8.17
C LYS A 111 -16.04 -10.05 -7.63
N TYR A 112 -15.24 -10.65 -8.49
CA TYR A 112 -13.93 -11.17 -8.13
C TYR A 112 -12.92 -10.96 -9.27
N PHE A 113 -11.63 -11.00 -8.94
CA PHE A 113 -10.58 -10.89 -9.94
C PHE A 113 -9.43 -11.86 -9.67
N LEU A 114 -8.97 -12.49 -10.74
CA LEU A 114 -7.82 -13.38 -10.75
C LEU A 114 -6.64 -12.64 -11.38
N GLN A 115 -5.45 -12.85 -10.81
CA GLN A 115 -4.23 -12.18 -11.23
C GLN A 115 -3.24 -13.19 -11.79
N CYS A 116 -2.72 -12.92 -12.98
CA CYS A 116 -1.64 -13.67 -13.55
C CYS A 116 -0.32 -12.88 -13.44
N PRO A 117 0.76 -13.46 -12.87
CA PRO A 117 2.07 -12.82 -12.85
C PRO A 117 2.58 -12.60 -14.27
N VAL A 118 2.94 -11.36 -14.62
CA VAL A 118 3.59 -11.06 -15.90
C VAL A 118 5.10 -11.17 -15.71
N THR A 119 5.70 -12.18 -16.32
CA THR A 119 7.16 -12.45 -16.26
C THR A 119 7.90 -11.98 -17.52
N SER A 120 7.20 -11.71 -18.61
CA SER A 120 7.74 -11.25 -19.90
C SER A 120 6.73 -10.33 -20.57
N HIS A 121 7.17 -9.16 -21.05
CA HIS A 121 6.31 -8.25 -21.79
C HIS A 121 6.15 -8.65 -23.27
N HIS A 122 6.92 -9.63 -23.73
CA HIS A 122 6.86 -10.16 -25.09
C HIS A 122 5.99 -11.42 -25.18
N ALA A 123 5.62 -12.00 -24.03
CA ALA A 123 4.75 -13.16 -23.95
C ALA A 123 3.27 -12.77 -24.07
N GLN A 124 2.50 -13.64 -24.71
CA GLN A 124 1.04 -13.57 -24.69
C GLN A 124 0.50 -14.34 -23.49
N TYR A 125 -0.50 -13.79 -22.81
CA TYR A 125 -1.09 -14.38 -21.60
C TYR A 125 -2.54 -14.80 -21.83
N ILE A 126 -2.89 -15.99 -21.39
CA ILE A 126 -4.20 -16.61 -21.61
C ILE A 126 -4.73 -17.21 -20.30
N TRP A 127 -6.02 -16.98 -20.02
CA TRP A 127 -6.73 -17.72 -18.98
C TRP A 127 -7.53 -18.87 -19.58
N ARG A 128 -7.41 -20.05 -18.96
CA ARG A 128 -8.25 -21.22 -19.25
C ARG A 128 -9.14 -21.52 -18.06
N HIS A 129 -10.44 -21.59 -18.31
CA HIS A 129 -11.45 -22.03 -17.34
C HIS A 129 -11.89 -23.46 -17.72
N ASP A 130 -11.73 -24.38 -16.77
CA ASP A 130 -12.04 -25.82 -16.90
C ASP A 130 -11.48 -26.49 -18.17
N ASN A 131 -10.29 -26.06 -18.60
CA ASN A 131 -9.56 -26.55 -19.79
C ASN A 131 -10.26 -26.36 -21.16
N GLU A 132 -11.38 -25.66 -21.23
CA GLU A 132 -12.15 -25.51 -22.48
C GLU A 132 -12.40 -24.05 -22.88
N LYS A 133 -12.65 -23.16 -21.91
CA LYS A 133 -12.96 -21.76 -22.21
C LYS A 133 -11.71 -20.89 -22.09
N THR A 134 -11.26 -20.37 -23.23
CA THR A 134 -10.21 -19.36 -23.31
C THR A 134 -10.80 -17.98 -23.04
N VAL A 135 -10.37 -17.33 -21.97
CA VAL A 135 -10.78 -15.96 -21.64
C VAL A 135 -9.59 -15.03 -21.80
N SER A 136 -9.75 -14.00 -22.62
CA SER A 136 -8.73 -12.98 -22.84
C SER A 136 -8.68 -12.02 -21.65
N CYS A 137 -7.48 -11.69 -21.17
CA CYS A 137 -7.33 -10.77 -20.06
C CYS A 137 -7.28 -9.31 -20.50
N SER A 138 -7.68 -8.42 -19.59
CA SER A 138 -7.39 -7.00 -19.73
C SER A 138 -5.95 -6.76 -19.28
N MET A 139 -5.08 -6.48 -20.25
CA MET A 139 -3.70 -6.09 -19.98
C MET A 139 -3.68 -4.66 -19.46
N THR A 140 -3.17 -4.49 -18.25
CA THR A 140 -2.63 -3.21 -17.78
C THR A 140 -1.11 -3.34 -17.76
N ASP A 141 -0.37 -2.22 -17.83
CA ASP A 141 1.09 -2.18 -18.08
C ASP A 141 1.95 -3.11 -17.18
N GLN A 142 1.39 -3.66 -16.10
CA GLN A 142 2.08 -4.51 -15.13
C GLN A 142 1.35 -5.82 -14.78
N GLN A 143 0.10 -6.04 -15.20
CA GLN A 143 -0.73 -7.17 -14.73
C GLN A 143 -1.78 -7.62 -15.78
N CYS A 144 -1.89 -8.94 -15.96
CA CYS A 144 -2.97 -9.59 -16.74
C CYS A 144 -4.07 -10.03 -15.75
N LEU A 145 -5.21 -9.32 -15.78
CA LEU A 145 -6.31 -9.52 -14.84
C LEU A 145 -7.53 -10.13 -15.55
N LEU A 146 -8.12 -11.13 -14.91
CA LEU A 146 -9.42 -11.69 -15.29
C LEU A 146 -10.48 -11.21 -14.30
N LEU A 147 -11.44 -10.44 -14.80
CA LEU A 147 -12.57 -9.93 -14.01
C LEU A 147 -13.77 -10.89 -14.12
N ILE A 148 -14.24 -11.38 -12.98
CA ILE A 148 -15.49 -12.12 -12.84
C ILE A 148 -16.52 -11.14 -12.28
N ASP A 149 -17.43 -10.67 -13.13
CA ASP A 149 -18.36 -9.59 -12.77
C ASP A 149 -19.45 -10.05 -11.77
N SER A 150 -19.84 -11.32 -11.81
CA SER A 150 -20.79 -11.90 -10.87
C SER A 150 -20.55 -13.39 -10.73
N MET A 151 -20.16 -13.83 -9.53
CA MET A 151 -19.92 -15.24 -9.24
C MET A 151 -21.22 -16.07 -9.34
N GLY A 152 -21.30 -16.94 -10.33
CA GLY A 152 -22.40 -17.87 -10.54
C GLY A 152 -21.91 -19.31 -10.70
N PRO A 153 -22.82 -20.28 -10.85
CA PRO A 153 -22.47 -21.69 -11.00
C PRO A 153 -21.63 -21.97 -12.25
N GLU A 154 -21.76 -21.15 -13.30
CA GLU A 154 -20.99 -21.29 -14.54
C GLU A 154 -19.54 -20.80 -14.42
N GLN A 155 -19.24 -19.96 -13.43
CA GLN A 155 -17.91 -19.42 -13.16
C GLN A 155 -17.19 -20.21 -12.06
N VAL A 156 -17.82 -21.25 -11.51
CA VAL A 156 -17.16 -22.19 -10.60
C VAL A 156 -16.33 -23.15 -11.45
N GLY A 157 -15.05 -23.31 -11.12
CA GLY A 157 -14.17 -24.24 -11.80
C GLY A 157 -12.70 -23.93 -11.51
N SER A 158 -11.81 -24.62 -12.21
CA SER A 158 -10.38 -24.32 -12.13
C SER A 158 -9.99 -23.29 -13.16
N TYR A 159 -9.21 -22.31 -12.71
CA TYR A 159 -8.67 -21.26 -13.56
C TYR A 159 -7.16 -21.40 -13.66
N LYS A 160 -6.66 -21.51 -14.89
CA LYS A 160 -5.23 -21.62 -15.17
C LYS A 160 -4.78 -20.44 -16.01
N CYS A 161 -3.72 -19.76 -15.58
CA CYS A 161 -3.03 -18.78 -16.43
C CYS A 161 -1.82 -19.41 -17.10
N GLU A 162 -1.74 -19.26 -18.41
CA GLU A 162 -0.65 -19.73 -19.26
C GLU A 162 -0.02 -18.54 -20.00
N SER A 163 1.31 -18.51 -20.07
CA SER A 163 2.07 -17.61 -20.94
C SER A 163 2.59 -18.38 -22.15
N GLU A 164 2.52 -17.78 -23.33
CA GLU A 164 3.09 -18.30 -24.57
C GLU A 164 4.08 -17.29 -25.16
N GLU A 165 5.32 -17.73 -25.41
CA GLU A 165 6.38 -16.92 -25.99
C GLU A 165 7.25 -17.77 -26.91
N MET A 166 7.36 -17.40 -28.18
CA MET A 166 8.17 -18.10 -29.19
C MET A 166 7.92 -19.62 -29.24
N GLY A 167 6.66 -20.05 -29.10
CA GLY A 167 6.27 -21.47 -29.12
C GLY A 167 6.52 -22.24 -27.82
N TYR A 168 7.05 -21.58 -26.78
CA TYR A 168 7.15 -22.13 -25.43
C TYR A 168 5.96 -21.67 -24.59
N SER A 169 5.28 -22.62 -23.93
CA SER A 169 4.17 -22.33 -23.02
C SER A 169 4.52 -22.68 -21.58
N LYS A 170 4.06 -21.86 -20.63
CA LYS A 170 4.28 -22.06 -19.19
C LYS A 170 3.04 -21.71 -18.39
N VAL A 171 2.69 -22.56 -17.43
CA VAL A 171 1.66 -22.27 -16.43
C VAL A 171 2.25 -21.38 -15.33
N LEU A 172 1.62 -20.24 -15.07
CA LEU A 172 2.11 -19.24 -14.12
C LEU A 172 1.26 -19.13 -12.85
N ALA A 173 -0.04 -19.46 -12.94
CA ALA A 173 -0.94 -19.49 -11.81
C ALA A 173 -2.06 -20.51 -12.03
N GLN A 174 -2.53 -21.12 -10.94
CA GLN A 174 -3.67 -22.03 -10.93
C GLN A 174 -4.48 -21.82 -9.65
N TYR A 175 -5.80 -21.69 -9.82
CA TYR A 175 -6.80 -21.47 -8.78
C TYR A 175 -7.90 -22.54 -8.87
#